data_AF-A0A0G0NPJ4-F1
#
_entry.id   AF-A0A0G0NPJ4-F1
#
_cell.length_a   1.000
_cell.length_b   1.000
_cell.length_c   1.000
_cell.angle_alpha   90.00
_cell.angle_beta   90.00
_cell.angle_gamma   90.00
#
_symmetry.space_group_name_H-M   'P 1'
#
loop_
_entity.id
_entity.type
_entity.pdbx_description
1 polymer ?
#
loop_
_entity_poly.entity_id
_entity_poly.type
_entity_poly.pdbx_seq_one_letter_code
_entity_poly.pdbx_strand_id
1 'polypeptide(L)'
;MKTKNNTLESSIQKINDFNKARGWNPLPSDLAKSIVLEAAELLEHFQWDDTNSKSKNEILKNKNWEEIGEEVADVFWYLVNFCNKSGIDLNNAVLDKLEKNEIKYPAKMFNGKHNEKFYREQKRKYREKKKK
;
A
#
# COMPACT_ATOMS: atom_id res chain seq x y z
N MET A 1 -17.32 -6.68 -15.17
CA MET A 1 -16.76 -5.33 -15.37
C MET A 1 -16.03 -5.29 -16.71
N LYS A 2 -16.30 -4.29 -17.57
CA LYS A 2 -15.52 -4.09 -18.80
C LYS A 2 -14.09 -3.71 -18.39
N THR A 3 -13.09 -4.50 -18.76
CA THR A 3 -11.68 -4.14 -18.63
C THR A 3 -11.43 -2.91 -19.50
N LYS A 4 -11.50 -1.71 -18.89
CA LYS A 4 -10.92 -0.52 -19.50
C LYS A 4 -9.41 -0.72 -19.47
N ASN A 5 -8.77 -0.88 -20.61
CA ASN A 5 -7.32 -0.89 -20.77
C ASN A 5 -6.77 0.51 -20.42
N ASN A 6 -6.73 0.84 -19.12
CA ASN A 6 -6.15 2.08 -18.61
C ASN A 6 -4.94 1.71 -17.76
N THR A 7 -3.81 2.36 -18.02
CA THR A 7 -2.59 2.22 -17.21
C THR A 7 -2.75 2.94 -15.88
N LEU A 8 -1.93 2.60 -14.87
CA LEU A 8 -1.85 3.35 -13.61
C LEU A 8 -1.47 4.81 -13.84
N GLU A 9 -0.60 5.09 -14.80
CA GLU A 9 -0.25 6.44 -15.23
C GLU A 9 -1.49 7.22 -15.72
N SER A 10 -2.35 6.58 -16.53
CA SER A 10 -3.63 7.19 -16.95
C SER A 10 -4.55 7.49 -15.77
N SER A 11 -4.59 6.61 -14.77
CA SER A 11 -5.38 6.83 -13.55
C SER A 11 -4.84 8.00 -12.72
N ILE A 12 -3.52 8.08 -12.53
CA ILE A 12 -2.85 9.20 -11.83
C ILE A 12 -3.17 10.53 -12.52
N GLN A 13 -3.09 10.57 -13.85
CA GLN A 13 -3.44 11.79 -14.59
C GLN A 13 -4.90 12.20 -14.38
N LYS A 14 -5.84 11.25 -14.41
CA LYS A 14 -7.26 11.53 -14.17
C LYS A 14 -7.54 12.03 -12.74
N ILE A 15 -6.81 11.52 -11.74
CA ILE A 15 -6.86 12.03 -10.36
C ILE A 15 -6.42 13.50 -10.33
N ASN A 16 -5.31 13.80 -10.99
CA ASN A 16 -4.77 15.17 -11.05
C ASN A 16 -5.76 16.13 -11.71
N ASP A 17 -6.34 15.73 -12.83
CA ASP A 17 -7.33 16.53 -13.57
C ASP A 17 -8.60 16.74 -12.72
N PHE A 18 -9.07 15.70 -12.02
CA PHE A 18 -10.22 15.79 -11.12
C PHE A 18 -10.02 16.83 -10.01
N ASN A 19 -8.83 16.82 -9.38
CA ASN A 19 -8.50 17.74 -8.30
C ASN A 19 -8.30 19.17 -8.81
N LYS A 20 -7.64 19.32 -9.97
CA LYS A 20 -7.46 20.61 -10.63
C LYS A 20 -8.81 21.24 -10.99
N ALA A 21 -9.74 20.47 -11.55
CA ALA A 21 -11.07 20.94 -11.92
C ALA A 21 -11.89 21.46 -10.72
N ARG A 22 -11.57 21.01 -9.50
CA ARG A 22 -12.23 21.43 -8.25
C ARG A 22 -11.44 22.47 -7.47
N GLY A 23 -10.23 22.84 -7.92
CA GLY A 23 -9.35 23.75 -7.18
C GLY A 23 -8.91 23.19 -5.82
N TRP A 24 -8.91 21.86 -5.64
CA TRP A 24 -8.57 21.24 -4.37
C TRP A 24 -7.06 21.39 -4.08
N ASN A 25 -6.76 22.03 -2.96
CA ASN A 25 -5.39 22.34 -2.55
C ASN A 25 -5.13 22.03 -1.06
N PRO A 26 -5.26 20.77 -0.62
CA PRO A 26 -4.97 20.38 0.76
C PRO A 26 -3.47 20.47 1.09
N LEU A 27 -3.15 20.62 2.38
CA LEU A 27 -1.77 20.56 2.85
C LEU A 27 -1.28 19.09 2.85
N PRO A 28 0.04 18.85 2.71
CA PRO A 28 0.60 17.50 2.84
C PRO A 28 0.23 16.82 4.17
N SER A 29 0.12 17.58 5.27
CA SER A 29 -0.31 17.07 6.56
C SER A 29 -1.75 16.54 6.56
N ASP A 30 -2.63 17.12 5.75
CA ASP A 30 -4.03 16.70 5.68
C ASP A 30 -4.15 15.42 4.86
N LEU A 31 -3.45 15.37 3.72
CA LEU A 31 -3.34 14.18 2.90
C LEU A 31 -2.72 13.00 3.66
N ALA A 32 -1.69 13.23 4.48
CA ALA A 32 -1.10 12.18 5.32
C ALA A 32 -2.09 11.63 6.35
N LYS A 33 -2.97 12.46 6.92
CA LYS A 33 -4.04 12.00 7.81
C LYS A 33 -5.06 11.18 7.02
N SER A 34 -5.51 11.66 5.86
CA SER A 34 -6.45 10.92 5.01
C SER A 34 -5.92 9.54 4.64
N ILE A 35 -4.64 9.40 4.27
CA ILE A 35 -4.04 8.07 4.01
C ILE A 35 -4.21 7.12 5.19
N VAL A 36 -4.07 7.60 6.43
CA VAL A 36 -4.23 6.76 7.62
C VAL A 36 -5.70 6.43 7.87
N LEU A 37 -6.62 7.36 7.60
CA LEU A 37 -8.07 7.12 7.72
C LEU A 37 -8.51 6.04 6.74
N GLU A 38 -8.22 6.18 5.45
CA GLU A 38 -8.64 5.17 4.45
C GLU A 38 -7.92 3.83 4.65
N ALA A 39 -6.69 3.85 5.16
CA ALA A 39 -6.01 2.60 5.54
C ALA A 39 -6.65 1.92 6.76
N ALA A 40 -7.32 2.68 7.64
CA ALA A 40 -8.08 2.14 8.75
C ALA A 40 -9.45 1.61 8.30
N GLU A 41 -10.11 2.27 7.35
CA GLU A 41 -11.34 1.78 6.70
C GLU A 41 -11.06 0.46 5.96
N LEU A 42 -9.96 0.40 5.20
CA LEU A 42 -9.48 -0.87 4.62
C LEU A 42 -9.26 -1.97 5.67
N LEU A 43 -8.70 -1.61 6.84
CA LEU A 43 -8.44 -2.55 7.93
C LEU A 43 -9.73 -3.06 8.59
N GLU A 44 -10.77 -2.24 8.66
CA GLU A 44 -12.06 -2.58 9.27
C GLU A 44 -12.68 -3.83 8.64
N HIS A 45 -12.56 -3.97 7.32
CA HIS A 45 -13.02 -5.16 6.60
C HIS A 45 -12.41 -6.47 7.11
N PHE A 46 -11.27 -6.45 7.81
CA PHE A 46 -10.57 -7.63 8.32
C PHE A 46 -10.59 -7.74 9.86
N GLN A 47 -11.17 -6.76 10.57
CA GLN A 47 -11.07 -6.65 12.03
C GLN A 47 -11.60 -7.89 12.78
N TRP A 48 -12.64 -8.53 12.25
CA TRP A 48 -13.35 -9.65 12.90
C TRP A 48 -13.07 -11.02 12.25
N ASP A 49 -11.95 -11.16 11.55
CA ASP A 49 -11.58 -12.43 10.92
C ASP A 49 -11.26 -13.51 11.96
N ASP A 50 -12.13 -14.53 12.01
CA ASP A 50 -11.94 -15.69 12.87
C ASP A 50 -10.91 -16.67 12.26
N THR A 51 -9.64 -16.31 12.44
CA THR A 51 -8.49 -17.10 11.99
C THR A 51 -8.22 -18.35 12.84
N ASN A 52 -8.94 -18.53 13.96
CA ASN A 52 -8.77 -19.68 14.84
C ASN A 52 -9.69 -20.84 14.46
N SER A 53 -10.91 -20.54 13.99
CA SER A 53 -11.91 -21.57 13.69
C SER A 53 -12.18 -21.79 12.20
N LYS A 54 -11.83 -20.82 11.34
CA LYS A 54 -12.11 -20.88 9.89
C LYS A 54 -10.83 -20.96 9.08
N SER A 55 -10.91 -21.69 7.97
CA SER A 55 -9.85 -21.69 6.98
C SER A 55 -9.76 -20.33 6.27
N LYS A 56 -8.58 -19.98 5.75
CA LYS A 56 -8.37 -18.76 4.95
C LYS A 56 -9.38 -18.64 3.80
N ASN A 57 -9.70 -19.75 3.13
CA ASN A 57 -10.63 -19.73 2.00
C ASN A 57 -12.06 -19.39 2.43
N GLU A 58 -12.50 -19.88 3.59
CA GLU A 58 -13.82 -19.55 4.13
C GLU A 58 -13.92 -18.09 4.57
N ILE A 59 -12.86 -17.56 5.17
CA ILE A 59 -12.76 -16.14 5.54
C ILE A 59 -12.89 -15.27 4.29
N LEU A 60 -12.10 -15.55 3.25
CA LEU A 60 -12.06 -14.75 2.02
C LEU A 60 -13.33 -14.86 1.17
N LYS A 61 -14.03 -16.00 1.23
CA LYS A 61 -15.29 -16.21 0.49
C LYS A 61 -16.41 -15.28 0.94
N ASN A 62 -16.41 -14.88 2.20
CA ASN A 62 -17.46 -14.04 2.79
C ASN A 62 -17.14 -12.53 2.73
N LYS A 63 -16.04 -12.13 2.05
CA LYS A 63 -15.64 -10.73 1.94
C LYS A 63 -16.40 -10.01 0.84
N ASN A 64 -16.73 -8.74 1.09
CA ASN A 64 -17.17 -7.83 0.05
C ASN A 64 -15.95 -7.22 -0.64
N TRP A 65 -15.53 -7.82 -1.76
CA TRP A 65 -14.36 -7.39 -2.51
C TRP A 65 -14.56 -6.08 -3.28
N GLU A 66 -15.80 -5.64 -3.46
CA GLU A 66 -16.11 -4.36 -4.09
C GLU A 66 -15.77 -3.21 -3.13
N GLU A 67 -16.34 -3.21 -1.93
CA GLU A 67 -16.03 -2.22 -0.87
C GLU A 67 -14.54 -2.21 -0.52
N ILE A 68 -13.91 -3.38 -0.32
CA ILE A 68 -12.46 -3.46 -0.08
C ILE A 68 -11.67 -2.81 -1.23
N GLY A 69 -12.17 -2.93 -2.46
CA GLY A 69 -11.56 -2.31 -3.64
C GLY A 69 -11.68 -0.79 -3.64
N GLU A 70 -12.77 -0.24 -3.10
CA GLU A 70 -12.98 1.20 -2.92
C GLU A 70 -11.96 1.75 -1.91
N GLU A 71 -11.80 1.11 -0.75
CA GLU A 71 -10.81 1.55 0.25
C GLU A 71 -9.36 1.49 -0.25
N VAL A 72 -9.02 0.45 -1.02
CA VAL A 72 -7.71 0.36 -1.69
C VAL A 72 -7.53 1.52 -2.67
N ALA A 73 -8.57 1.89 -3.42
CA ALA A 73 -8.54 3.00 -4.35
C ALA A 73 -8.38 4.34 -3.63
N ASP A 74 -9.03 4.53 -2.48
CA ASP A 74 -8.95 5.77 -1.70
C ASP A 74 -7.58 5.95 -1.04
N VAL A 75 -7.00 4.89 -0.49
CA VAL A 75 -5.59 4.91 -0.04
C VAL A 75 -4.65 5.35 -1.18
N PHE A 76 -4.83 4.77 -2.38
CA PHE A 76 -4.04 5.14 -3.54
C PHE A 76 -4.29 6.59 -3.98
N TRP A 77 -5.54 7.04 -3.97
CA TRP A 77 -5.93 8.40 -4.35
C TRP A 77 -5.23 9.44 -3.47
N TYR A 78 -5.30 9.29 -2.15
CA TYR A 78 -4.62 10.22 -1.25
C TYR A 78 -3.11 10.12 -1.30
N LEU A 79 -2.54 8.94 -1.53
CA LEU A 79 -1.10 8.78 -1.74
C LEU A 79 -0.60 9.53 -2.98
N VAL A 80 -1.30 9.41 -4.11
CA VAL A 80 -0.97 10.15 -5.34
C VAL A 80 -1.01 11.66 -5.08
N ASN A 81 -2.07 12.13 -4.42
CA ASN A 81 -2.19 13.55 -4.08
C ASN A 81 -1.10 14.02 -3.12
N PHE A 82 -0.74 13.21 -2.13
CA PHE A 82 0.34 13.50 -1.21
C PHE A 82 1.66 13.67 -1.96
N CYS A 83 1.98 12.74 -2.86
CA CYS A 83 3.17 12.80 -3.70
C CYS A 83 3.21 14.08 -4.56
N ASN A 84 2.10 14.40 -5.22
CA ASN A 84 2.00 15.62 -6.02
C ASN A 84 2.22 16.90 -5.20
N LYS A 85 1.62 17.00 -4.01
CA LYS A 85 1.77 18.19 -3.14
C LYS A 85 3.14 18.29 -2.48
N SER A 86 3.82 17.17 -2.27
CA SER A 86 5.15 17.13 -1.66
C SER A 86 6.30 17.11 -2.67
N GLY A 87 6.00 17.07 -3.98
CA GLY A 87 7.01 16.98 -5.03
C GLY A 87 7.72 15.63 -5.09
N ILE A 88 7.12 14.57 -4.53
CA ILE A 88 7.66 13.21 -4.57
C ILE A 88 7.23 12.56 -5.88
N ASP A 89 8.19 12.16 -6.70
CA ASP A 89 7.94 11.24 -7.82
C ASP A 89 7.67 9.84 -7.26
N LEU A 90 6.39 9.44 -7.30
CA LEU A 90 5.95 8.16 -6.75
C LEU A 90 6.63 6.97 -7.46
N ASN A 91 6.81 7.02 -8.79
CA ASN A 91 7.40 5.91 -9.53
C ASN A 91 8.87 5.73 -9.15
N ASN A 92 9.65 6.81 -9.17
CA ASN A 92 11.05 6.77 -8.79
C ASN A 92 11.22 6.39 -7.31
N ALA A 93 10.36 6.88 -6.41
CA ALA A 93 10.39 6.49 -4.99
C ALA A 93 10.16 4.98 -4.78
N VAL A 94 9.28 4.37 -5.57
CA VAL A 94 9.01 2.92 -5.54
C VAL A 94 10.19 2.12 -6.09
N LEU A 95 10.77 2.52 -7.23
CA LEU A 95 11.93 1.86 -7.82
C LEU A 95 13.15 1.92 -6.90
N ASP A 96 13.46 3.08 -6.34
CA ASP A 96 14.50 3.25 -5.33
C ASP A 96 14.28 2.35 -4.11
N LYS A 97 13.02 2.22 -3.68
CA LYS A 97 12.67 1.38 -2.54
C LYS A 97 12.85 -0.10 -2.86
N LEU A 98 12.53 -0.51 -4.10
CA LEU A 98 12.72 -1.87 -4.57
C LEU A 98 14.19 -2.27 -4.54
N GLU A 99 15.08 -1.44 -5.09
CA GLU A 99 16.53 -1.68 -5.06
C GLU A 99 17.06 -1.81 -3.62
N LYS A 100 16.65 -0.90 -2.74
CA LYS A 100 17.00 -0.95 -1.31
C LYS A 100 16.48 -2.23 -0.65
N ASN A 101 15.31 -2.71 -1.04
CA ASN A 101 14.73 -3.95 -0.51
C ASN A 101 15.45 -5.19 -1.04
N GLU A 102 15.86 -5.23 -2.30
CA GLU A 102 16.67 -6.33 -2.88
C GLU A 102 18.02 -6.48 -2.17
N ILE A 103 18.70 -5.36 -1.89
CA ILE A 103 19.95 -5.38 -1.12
C ILE A 103 19.70 -5.85 0.32
N LYS A 104 18.60 -5.39 0.92
CA LYS A 104 18.26 -5.67 2.32
C LYS A 104 17.78 -7.10 2.54
N TYR A 105 17.05 -7.66 1.58
CA TYR A 105 16.32 -8.92 1.64
C TYR A 105 16.51 -9.70 0.33
N PRO A 106 17.74 -10.08 -0.05
CA PRO A 106 18.00 -10.69 -1.35
C PRO A 106 17.28 -12.04 -1.48
N ALA A 107 16.76 -12.38 -2.67
CA ALA A 107 15.96 -13.60 -2.86
C ALA A 107 16.60 -14.89 -2.32
N LYS A 108 17.92 -15.06 -2.48
CA LYS A 108 18.70 -16.20 -1.95
C LYS A 108 18.63 -16.36 -0.42
N MET A 109 18.34 -15.27 0.30
CA MET A 109 18.11 -15.29 1.75
C MET A 109 16.89 -16.13 2.09
N PHE A 110 15.84 -16.05 1.28
CA PHE A 110 14.57 -16.69 1.56
C PHE A 110 14.61 -18.18 1.23
N ASN A 111 15.16 -18.63 0.10
CA ASN A 111 15.34 -20.06 -0.24
C ASN A 111 14.24 -21.02 0.30
N GLY A 112 12.96 -20.67 0.07
CA GLY A 112 11.80 -21.43 0.57
C GLY A 112 11.39 -21.18 2.03
N LYS A 113 12.18 -20.48 2.82
CA LYS A 113 11.91 -20.03 4.21
C LYS A 113 11.22 -18.67 4.22
N HIS A 114 9.96 -18.63 4.62
CA HIS A 114 9.15 -17.39 4.64
C HIS A 114 8.15 -17.39 5.80
N ASN A 115 8.55 -17.91 6.97
CA ASN A 115 7.72 -17.84 8.17
C ASN A 115 8.00 -16.57 9.00
N GLU A 116 7.10 -16.27 9.94
CA GLU A 116 7.18 -15.07 10.78
C GLU A 116 8.50 -14.97 11.56
N LYS A 117 8.96 -16.10 12.12
CA LYS A 117 10.22 -16.18 12.88
C LYS A 117 11.41 -15.76 12.03
N PHE A 118 11.49 -16.29 10.80
CA PHE A 118 12.52 -15.95 9.84
C PHE A 118 12.50 -14.44 9.51
N TYR A 119 11.33 -13.89 9.20
CA TYR A 119 11.18 -12.47 8.88
C TYR A 119 11.62 -11.56 10.04
N ARG A 120 11.18 -11.86 11.28
CA ARG A 120 11.56 -11.11 12.48
C ARG A 120 13.07 -11.15 12.71
N GLU A 121 13.71 -12.28 12.48
CA GLU A 121 15.16 -12.44 12.61
C GLU A 121 15.94 -11.56 11.62
N GLN A 122 15.55 -11.55 10.34
CA GLN A 122 16.21 -10.71 9.33
C GLN A 122 16.03 -9.21 9.64
N LYS A 123 14.83 -8.81 10.07
CA LYS A 123 14.54 -7.42 10.45
C LYS A 123 15.38 -6.97 11.64
N ARG A 124 15.61 -7.85 12.64
CA ARG A 124 16.50 -7.58 13.79
C ARG A 124 17.95 -7.39 13.32
N LYS A 125 18.49 -8.34 12.55
CA LYS A 125 19.88 -8.29 12.02
C LYS A 125 20.15 -7.01 11.23
N TYR A 126 19.21 -6.58 10.40
CA TYR A 126 19.34 -5.33 9.65
C TYR A 126 19.38 -4.09 10.57
N ARG A 127 18.51 -4.01 11.57
CA ARG A 127 18.47 -2.89 12.51
C ARG A 127 19.77 -2.76 13.31
N GLU A 128 20.38 -3.89 13.68
CA GLU A 128 21.65 -3.92 14.40
C GLU A 128 22.82 -3.45 13.52
N LYS A 129 22.86 -3.88 12.24
CA LYS A 129 23.88 -3.39 11.29
C LYS A 129 23.81 -1.89 11.06
N LYS A 130 22.63 -1.27 11.13
CA LYS A 130 22.44 0.18 10.97
C LYS A 130 22.89 1.02 12.19
N LYS A 131 23.13 0.38 13.34
CA LYS A 131 23.58 1.04 14.57
C LYS A 131 25.11 1.04 14.72
N LYS A 132 25.82 0.33 13.85
CA LYS A 132 27.28 0.32 13.75
C LYS A 132 27.71 1.23 12.60
#